data_AF-A0AAV0P1S1-F1
#
_entry.id   AF-A0AAV0P1S1-F1
#
_cell.length_a   1.000
_cell.length_b   1.000
_cell.length_c   1.000
_cell.angle_alpha   90.00
_cell.angle_beta   90.00
_cell.angle_gamma   90.00
#
_symmetry.space_group_name_H-M   'P 1'
#
loop_
_entity.id
_entity.type
_entity.pdbx_description
1 polymer ?
#
loop_
_entity_poly.entity_id
_entity_poly.type
_entity_poly.pdbx_seq_one_letter_code
_entity_poly.pdbx_strand_id
1 'polypeptide(L)' 'VISTPAAIGTILQGVTRKSIIVEERAVAVDELAEADEVFCTGTAVGVASVASITYQGKRYLDELISRPTLNLT' A
#
# COMPACT_ATOMS: atom_id res chain seq x y z
N VAL A 1 -11.30 2.30 -1.77
CA VAL A 1 -10.88 3.33 -2.76
C VAL A 1 -9.36 3.25 -2.91
N ILE A 2 -8.81 3.41 -4.11
CA ILE A 2 -7.35 3.46 -4.30
C ILE A 2 -6.90 4.91 -4.15
N SER A 3 -6.21 5.19 -3.06
CA SER A 3 -5.72 6.54 -2.74
C SER A 3 -4.20 6.60 -2.82
N THR A 4 -3.65 7.69 -3.34
CA THR A 4 -2.21 7.94 -3.38
C THR A 4 -1.91 9.36 -2.90
N PRO A 5 -0.76 9.60 -2.24
CA PRO A 5 -0.28 10.95 -1.97
C PRO A 5 -0.31 11.83 -3.23
N ALA A 6 -0.80 13.06 -3.09
CA ALA A 6 -0.80 14.03 -4.16
C ALA A 6 0.63 14.28 -4.67
N ALA A 7 0.81 14.38 -5.99
CA ALA A 7 2.13 14.50 -6.61
C ALA A 7 2.69 15.94 -6.56
N ILE A 8 2.78 16.48 -5.34
CA ILE A 8 3.26 17.82 -5.02
C ILE A 8 4.36 17.74 -3.95
N GLY A 9 5.37 18.60 -4.07
CA GLY A 9 6.45 18.71 -3.09
C GLY A 9 7.34 17.47 -3.07
N THR A 10 7.20 16.64 -2.03
CA THR A 10 8.07 15.49 -1.75
C THR A 10 7.75 14.24 -2.57
N ILE A 11 6.69 14.27 -3.39
CA ILE A 11 6.23 13.12 -4.17
C ILE A 11 6.61 13.30 -5.65
N LEU A 12 7.43 12.37 -6.15
CA LEU A 12 7.83 12.35 -7.56
C LEU A 12 6.64 11.99 -8.47
N GLN A 13 6.49 12.72 -9.57
CA GLN A 13 5.47 12.49 -10.59
C GLN A 13 5.78 11.27 -11.47
N GLY A 14 5.70 10.07 -10.91
CA GLY A 14 6.00 8.82 -11.62
C GLY A 14 5.08 8.57 -12.83
N VAL A 15 5.65 8.10 -13.95
CA VAL A 15 4.88 7.80 -15.17
C VAL A 15 3.94 6.60 -14.99
N THR A 16 4.38 5.56 -14.27
CA THR A 16 3.56 4.36 -13.99
C THR A 16 2.40 4.68 -13.04
N ARG A 17 2.62 5.59 -12.09
CA ARG A 17 1.58 6.09 -11.16
C ARG A 17 0.37 6.59 -11.95
N LYS A 18 0.59 7.40 -13.01
CA LYS A 18 -0.48 8.01 -13.82
C LYS A 18 -1.47 7.02 -14.41
N SER A 19 -1.08 5.77 -14.62
CA SER A 19 -1.93 4.75 -15.24
C SER A 19 -2.92 4.10 -14.27
N ILE A 20 -2.79 4.29 -12.96
CA ILE A 20 -3.59 3.56 -11.96
C ILE A 20 -4.19 4.45 -10.85
N ILE A 21 -4.01 5.77 -10.89
CA ILE A 21 -4.54 6.70 -9.88
C ILE A 21 -6.07 6.75 -9.98
N VAL A 22 -6.74 6.60 -8.84
CA VAL A 22 -8.17 6.93 -8.69
C VAL A 22 -8.34 8.22 -7.91
N GLU A 23 -7.67 8.35 -6.77
CA GLU A 23 -7.78 9.52 -5.88
C GLU A 23 -6.42 10.00 -5.39
N GLU A 24 -6.17 11.31 -5.51
CA GLU A 24 -5.00 11.97 -4.94
C GLU A 24 -5.36 12.70 -3.64
N ARG A 25 -4.79 12.27 -2.51
CA ARG A 25 -5.02 12.89 -1.19
C ARG A 25 -3.86 12.61 -0.24
N ALA A 26 -3.82 13.31 0.88
CA ALA A 26 -2.95 12.89 1.98
C ALA A 26 -3.43 11.54 2.52
N VAL A 27 -2.50 10.62 2.77
CA VAL A 27 -2.75 9.30 3.35
C VAL A 27 -1.95 9.22 4.65
N ALA A 28 -2.63 9.14 5.78
CA ALA A 28 -1.99 9.04 7.09
C ALA A 28 -1.52 7.60 7.36
N VAL A 29 -0.48 7.45 8.19
CA VAL A 29 0.04 6.13 8.57
C VAL A 29 -0.99 5.29 9.33
N ASP A 30 -1.87 5.93 10.10
CA ASP A 30 -2.92 5.24 10.86
C ASP A 30 -3.94 4.53 9.96
N GLU A 31 -4.11 4.98 8.71
CA GLU A 31 -4.99 4.35 7.73
C GLU A 31 -4.46 2.98 7.27
N LEU A 32 -3.18 2.67 7.50
CA LEU A 32 -2.62 1.33 7.22
C LEU A 32 -3.30 0.22 8.03
N ALA A 33 -3.96 0.56 9.14
CA ALA A 33 -4.70 -0.41 9.95
C ALA A 33 -6.01 -0.87 9.28
N GLU A 34 -6.56 -0.07 8.38
CA GLU A 34 -7.85 -0.30 7.72
C GLU A 34 -7.69 -0.64 6.22
N ALA A 35 -6.46 -0.57 5.69
CA ALA A 35 -6.17 -0.85 4.30
C ALA A 35 -6.24 -2.36 4.00
N ASP A 36 -7.01 -2.73 2.98
CA ASP A 36 -7.08 -4.11 2.48
C ASP A 36 -5.75 -4.54 1.81
N GLU A 37 -5.10 -3.63 1.09
CA GLU A 37 -3.86 -3.86 0.36
C GLU A 37 -3.02 -2.58 0.30
N VAL A 38 -1.70 -2.74 0.31
CA VAL A 38 -0.75 -1.67 -0.03
C VAL A 38 0.22 -2.17 -1.08
N PHE A 39 0.49 -1.33 -2.07
CA PHE A 39 1.41 -1.63 -3.15
C PHE A 39 2.23 -0.40 -3.53
N CYS A 40 3.41 -0.66 -4.10
CA CYS A 40 4.27 0.33 -4.72
C CYS A 40 4.11 0.28 -6.23
N THR A 41 4.40 1.39 -6.90
CA THR A 41 4.47 1.45 -8.36
C THR A 41 5.80 1.99 -8.82
N GLY A 42 6.24 1.58 -10.00
CA GLY A 42 7.44 2.12 -10.62
C GLY A 42 7.74 1.43 -11.94
N THR A 43 8.51 2.07 -12.80
CA THR A 43 8.81 1.54 -14.15
C THR A 43 9.46 0.16 -14.10
N ALA A 44 10.33 -0.09 -13.12
CA ALA A 44 11.05 -1.36 -12.99
C ALA A 44 10.15 -2.54 -12.58
N VAL A 45 9.06 -2.28 -11.85
CA VAL A 45 8.26 -3.32 -11.19
C VAL A 45 6.79 -3.32 -11.65
N GLY A 46 6.34 -2.28 -12.33
CA GLY A 46 4.92 -2.05 -12.61
C GLY A 46 4.18 -1.75 -11.29
N VAL A 47 3.67 -2.81 -10.66
CA VAL A 47 3.01 -2.81 -9.35
C VAL A 47 3.65 -3.91 -8.50
N ALA A 48 3.98 -3.60 -7.25
CA ALA A 48 4.56 -4.55 -6.31
C ALA A 48 3.81 -4.49 -4.98
N SER A 49 3.28 -5.63 -4.50
CA SER A 49 2.61 -5.70 -3.20
C SER A 49 3.59 -5.46 -2.05
N VAL A 50 3.11 -4.80 -1.00
CA VAL A 50 3.87 -4.55 0.22
C VAL A 50 3.43 -5.54 1.28
N ALA A 51 4.28 -6.53 1.55
CA ALA A 51 3.98 -7.56 2.52
C ALA A 51 3.93 -7.04 3.96
N SER A 52 4.81 -6.08 4.33
CA SER A 52 4.85 -5.51 5.67
C SER A 52 5.46 -4.12 5.74
N ILE A 53 5.02 -3.35 6.73
CA ILE A 53 5.44 -1.99 7.06
C ILE A 53 5.72 -1.94 8.56
N THR A 54 6.86 -1.38 8.98
CA THR A 54 7.18 -1.20 10.41
C THR A 54 7.22 0.28 10.73
N TYR A 55 6.42 0.73 11.70
CA TYR A 55 6.33 2.12 12.14
C TYR A 55 6.23 2.20 13.66
N GLN A 56 7.14 2.96 14.29
CA GLN A 56 7.19 3.16 15.75
C GLN A 56 7.12 1.86 16.56
N GLY A 57 7.82 0.81 16.11
CA GLY A 57 7.82 -0.51 16.77
C GLY A 57 6.55 -1.35 16.53
N LYS A 58 5.56 -0.83 15.80
CA LYS A 58 4.38 -1.57 15.37
C LYS A 58 4.55 -2.04 13.92
N ARG A 59 4.13 -3.28 13.64
CA ARG A 59 4.12 -3.87 12.31
C ARG A 59 2.70 -3.83 11.73
N TYR A 60 2.58 -3.37 10.50
CA TYR A 60 1.36 -3.29 9.70
C TYR A 60 1.56 -4.13 8.45
N LEU A 61 0.52 -4.83 8.00
CA LEU A 61 0.52 -5.80 6.91
C LEU A 61 1.47 -6.99 7.15
N ASP A 62 0.89 -8.19 7.08
CA ASP A 62 1.56 -9.48 6.91
C ASP A 62 0.44 -10.52 6.66
N GLU A 63 0.28 -10.98 5.42
CA GLU A 63 -0.80 -11.92 5.04
C GLU A 63 -0.54 -13.39 5.44
N LEU A 64 0.65 -13.73 5.96
CA LEU A 64 0.97 -15.12 6.31
C LEU A 64 0.35 -15.61 7.64
N ILE A 65 -0.29 -14.72 8.43
CA ILE A 65 -0.95 -15.04 9.72
C ILE A 65 -2.46 -14.70 9.70
N SER A 66 -2.93 -13.82 8.81
CA SER A 66 -4.34 -13.37 8.80
C SER A 66 -5.32 -14.36 8.15
N ARG A 67 -4.83 -15.35 7.39
CA ARG A 67 -5.62 -16.55 7.08
C ARG A 67 -5.31 -17.59 8.15
N PRO A 68 -6.23 -17.91 9.09
CA PRO A 68 -6.15 -19.23 9.68
C PRO A 68 -6.19 -20.20 8.50
N THR A 69 -5.24 -21.12 8.44
CA THR A 69 -5.38 -22.34 7.65
C THR A 69 -6.82 -22.77 7.85
N LEU A 70 -7.64 -22.71 6.80
CA LEU A 70 -8.96 -23.29 6.85
C LEU A 70 -8.68 -24.74 7.22
N ASN A 71 -8.97 -25.11 8.48
CA ASN A 71 -8.95 -26.50 8.88
C ASN A 71 -9.93 -27.17 7.94
N LEU A 72 -9.39 -27.89 6.97
CA LEU A 72 -10.11 -28.92 6.24
C LEU A 72 -10.42 -30.00 7.28
N THR A 73 -11.55 -29.85 7.96
CA THR A 73 -12.22 -30.89 8.73
C THR A 73 -13.69 -30.86 8.35
#